data_AF-A0A7K1STQ4-F1
#
_entry.id   AF-A0A7K1STQ4-F1
#
_cell.length_a   1.000
_cell.length_b   1.000
_cell.length_c   1.000
_cell.angle_alpha   90.00
_cell.angle_beta   90.00
_cell.angle_gamma   90.00
#
_symmetry.space_group_name_H-M   'P 1'
#
loop_
_entity.id
_entity.type
_entity.pdbx_description
1 polymer ?
#
loop_
_entity_poly.entity_id
_entity_poly.type
_entity_poly.pdbx_seq_one_letter_code
_entity_poly.pdbx_strand_id
1 'polypeptide(L)' 'MKTLSVSISNIEYQKFGLKNDTLSFSELIDLIDKELSKQNLNKCLELSEKYGLSKLTMDEITNEVKAVRKRAKSNY' A
#
# COMPACT_ATOMS: atom_id res chain seq x y z
N MET A 1 -27.55 -9.64 18.63
CA MET A 1 -26.52 -8.75 18.07
C MET A 1 -25.98 -7.87 19.18
N LYS A 2 -24.68 -7.58 19.18
CA LYS A 2 -24.07 -6.61 20.10
C LYS A 2 -23.68 -5.38 19.28
N THR A 3 -23.97 -4.20 19.80
CA THR A 3 -23.67 -2.92 19.15
C THR A 3 -22.50 -2.26 19.86
N LEU A 4 -21.49 -1.84 19.09
CA LEU A 4 -20.36 -1.07 19.58
C LEU A 4 -20.42 0.32 18.93
N SER A 5 -20.53 1.36 19.74
CA SER A 5 -20.48 2.74 19.27
C SER A 5 -19.06 3.28 19.42
N VAL A 6 -18.50 3.81 18.34
CA VAL A 6 -17.15 4.39 18.31
C VAL A 6 -17.27 5.85 17.93
N SER A 7 -16.69 6.72 18.75
CA SER A 7 -16.58 8.14 18.43
C SER A 7 -15.38 8.36 17.51
N ILE A 8 -15.61 8.99 16.37
CA ILE A 8 -14.58 9.34 15.38
C ILE A 8 -14.61 10.84 15.12
N SER A 9 -13.46 11.40 14.76
CA SER A 9 -13.36 12.80 14.38
C SER A 9 -13.93 13.05 12.98
N ASN A 10 -14.30 14.30 12.68
CA ASN A 10 -14.74 14.69 11.33
C ASN A 10 -13.69 14.41 10.26
N ILE A 11 -12.40 14.49 10.61
CA ILE A 11 -11.29 14.23 9.69
C ILE A 11 -11.27 12.74 9.33
N GLU A 12 -11.38 11.86 10.32
CA GLU A 12 -11.43 10.42 10.10
C GLU A 12 -12.70 10.03 9.32
N TYR A 13 -13.84 10.62 9.67
CA TYR A 13 -15.11 10.40 8.98
C TYR A 13 -15.00 10.69 7.48
N GLN A 14 -14.42 11.85 7.11
CA GLN A 14 -14.19 12.18 5.71
C GLN A 14 -13.11 11.33 5.06
N LYS A 15 -12.03 11.01 5.78
CA LYS A 15 -10.92 10.20 5.27
C LYS A 15 -11.36 8.80 4.86
N PHE A 16 -12.20 8.17 5.68
CA PHE A 16 -12.78 6.85 5.40
C PHE A 16 -13.97 6.91 4.45
N GLY A 17 -14.46 8.11 4.10
CA GLY A 17 -15.58 8.29 3.17
C GLY A 17 -16.87 7.64 3.68
N LEU A 18 -17.05 7.59 5.01
CA LEU A 18 -18.25 7.03 5.63
C LEU A 18 -19.44 7.89 5.20
N LYS A 19 -20.43 7.27 4.53
CA LYS A 19 -21.65 7.94 4.05
C LYS A 19 -22.90 7.59 4.85
N ASN A 20 -22.82 6.52 5.66
CA ASN A 20 -23.96 5.97 6.38
C ASN A 20 -23.70 6.09 7.88
N ASP A 21 -24.74 6.45 8.64
CA ASP A 21 -24.71 6.53 10.10
C ASP A 21 -24.60 5.15 10.77
N THR A 22 -24.87 4.08 10.02
CA THR A 22 -24.75 2.69 10.47
C THR A 22 -23.97 1.88 9.45
N LEU A 23 -23.09 1.03 9.95
CA LEU A 23 -22.19 0.20 9.18
C LEU A 23 -22.09 -1.15 9.90
N SER A 24 -22.06 -2.24 9.15
CA SER A 24 -21.75 -3.54 9.72
C SER A 24 -20.27 -3.64 10.09
N PHE A 25 -19.94 -4.51 11.05
CA PHE A 25 -18.55 -4.72 11.44
C PHE A 25 -17.67 -5.22 10.28
N SER A 26 -18.22 -6.03 9.38
CA SER A 26 -17.52 -6.51 8.18
C SER A 26 -17.18 -5.37 7.22
N GLU A 27 -18.12 -4.47 6.95
CA GLU A 27 -17.85 -3.31 6.10
C GLU A 27 -16.82 -2.35 6.73
N LEU A 28 -16.79 -2.25 8.07
CA LEU A 28 -15.75 -1.48 8.77
C LEU A 28 -14.36 -2.08 8.54
N ILE A 29 -14.22 -3.39 8.64
CA ILE A 29 -12.96 -4.10 8.37
C ILE A 29 -12.52 -3.82 6.93
N ASP A 30 -13.41 -3.97 5.96
CA ASP A 30 -13.10 -3.74 4.55
C ASP A 30 -12.60 -2.31 4.27
N LEU A 31 -13.16 -1.31 4.96
CA LEU A 31 -12.71 0.09 4.85
C LEU A 31 -11.33 0.29 5.46
N ILE A 32 -11.07 -0.31 6.62
CA ILE A 32 -9.75 -0.23 7.28
C ILE A 32 -8.68 -0.91 6.44
N ASP A 33 -8.97 -2.09 5.88
CA ASP A 33 -8.04 -2.85 5.04
C ASP A 33 -7.67 -2.08 3.76
N LYS A 34 -8.64 -1.40 3.15
CA LYS A 34 -8.40 -0.52 1.99
C LYS A 34 -7.51 0.66 2.35
N GLU A 35 -7.74 1.29 3.50
CA GLU A 35 -6.93 2.42 3.95
C GLU A 35 -5.49 1.98 4.28
N LEU A 36 -5.30 0.84 4.95
CA LEU A 36 -3.98 0.26 5.21
C LEU A 36 -3.25 -0.05 3.90
N SER A 37 -3.96 -0.62 2.92
CA SER A 37 -3.40 -0.90 1.59
C SER A 37 -2.94 0.38 0.89
N LYS A 38 -3.73 1.46 0.97
CA LYS A 38 -3.40 2.77 0.41
C LYS A 38 -2.16 3.38 1.09
N GLN A 39 -2.07 3.30 2.41
CA GLN A 39 -0.90 3.77 3.16
C GLN A 39 0.37 3.02 2.78
N ASN A 40 0.29 1.69 2.66
CA ASN A 40 1.39 0.85 2.23
C ASN A 40 1.85 1.20 0.81
N LEU A 41 0.91 1.40 -0.12
CA LEU A 41 1.22 1.82 -1.48
C LEU A 41 1.96 3.16 -1.51
N ASN A 42 1.47 4.16 -0.77
CA ASN A 42 2.12 5.47 -0.68
C ASN A 42 3.55 5.35 -0.14
N LYS A 43 3.77 4.51 0.87
CA LYS A 43 5.10 4.24 1.41
C LYS A 43 6.02 3.57 0.38
N CYS A 44 5.49 2.64 -0.41
CA CYS A 44 6.25 2.02 -1.50
C CYS A 44 6.65 3.05 -2.57
N LEU A 45 5.75 3.98 -2.92
CA LEU A 45 6.06 5.07 -3.84
C LEU A 45 7.14 6.01 -3.29
N GLU A 46 7.02 6.42 -2.02
CA GLU A 46 8.02 7.25 -1.34
C GLU A 46 9.41 6.58 -1.35
N LEU A 47 9.48 5.28 -1.06
CA LEU A 47 10.72 4.51 -1.12
C LEU A 47 11.25 4.44 -2.57
N SER A 48 10.38 4.21 -3.55
CA SER A 48 10.76 4.17 -4.97
C SER A 48 11.33 5.50 -5.45
N GLU A 49 10.79 6.62 -5.00
CA GLU A 49 11.32 7.96 -5.27
C GLU A 49 12.65 8.18 -4.56
N LYS A 50 12.72 7.89 -3.26
CA LYS A 50 13.90 8.08 -2.42
C LYS A 50 15.13 7.32 -2.93
N TYR A 51 14.93 6.08 -3.38
CA TYR A 51 16.01 5.24 -3.91
C TYR A 51 16.19 5.39 -5.42
N GLY A 52 15.45 6.30 -6.07
CA GLY A 52 15.57 6.55 -7.51
C GLY A 52 15.02 5.43 -8.40
N LEU A 53 14.39 4.40 -7.83
CA LEU A 53 13.77 3.30 -8.57
C LEU A 53 12.66 3.80 -9.52
N SER A 54 11.97 4.86 -9.13
CA SER A 54 10.96 5.56 -9.95
C SER A 54 11.49 6.10 -11.28
N LYS A 55 12.80 6.31 -11.42
CA LYS A 55 13.45 6.86 -12.63
C LYS A 55 14.07 5.79 -13.51
N LEU A 56 14.09 4.53 -13.06
CA LEU A 56 14.70 3.43 -13.81
C LEU A 56 13.89 3.10 -15.05
N THR A 57 14.58 3.00 -16.17
CA THR A 57 14.02 2.48 -17.41
C THR A 57 13.96 0.96 -17.39
N MET A 58 13.07 0.38 -18.19
CA MET A 58 12.96 -1.08 -18.30
C MET A 58 14.24 -1.74 -18.81
N ASP A 59 15.04 -1.03 -19.61
CA ASP A 59 16.33 -1.52 -20.11
C ASP A 59 17.37 -1.58 -19.00
N GLU A 60 17.46 -0.58 -18.14
CA GLU A 60 18.34 -0.56 -16.96
C GLU A 60 17.98 -1.69 -15.99
N ILE A 61 16.69 -1.87 -15.70
CA ILE A 61 16.20 -2.98 -14.86
C ILE A 61 16.57 -4.33 -15.48
N THR A 62 16.36 -4.48 -16.79
CA THR A 62 16.68 -5.73 -17.51
C THR A 62 18.18 -6.04 -17.45
N ASN A 63 19.02 -5.02 -17.60
CA ASN A 63 20.47 -5.17 -17.52
C ASN A 63 20.94 -5.56 -16.12
N GLU A 64 20.38 -4.95 -15.08
CA GLU A 64 20.66 -5.30 -13.69
C GLU A 64 20.29 -6.76 -13.39
N VAL A 65 19.07 -7.18 -13.75
CA VAL A 65 18.61 -8.56 -13.55
C VAL A 65 19.48 -9.56 -14.30
N LYS A 66 19.86 -9.26 -15.55
CA LYS A 66 20.78 -10.12 -16.34
C LYS A 66 22.16 -10.20 -15.69
N ALA A 67 22.69 -9.10 -15.17
CA ALA A 67 23.99 -9.08 -14.50
C ALA A 67 23.99 -9.93 -13.23
N VAL A 68 22.95 -9.81 -12.39
CA VAL A 68 22.79 -10.63 -11.17
C VAL A 68 22.66 -12.11 -11.53
N ARG A 69 21.84 -12.46 -12.51
CA ARG A 69 21.67 -13.87 -12.95
C ARG A 69 22.95 -14.47 -13.53
N LYS A 70 23.76 -13.70 -14.26
CA LYS A 70 25.07 -14.14 -14.75
C LYS A 70 26.05 -14.39 -13.61
N ARG A 71 26.09 -13.50 -12.61
CA ARG A 71 26.91 -13.69 -11.39
C ARG A 71 26.47 -14.92 -10.59
N ALA A 72 25.17 -15.14 -10.44
CA ALA A 72 24.64 -16.31 -9.74
C ALA A 72 24.98 -17.64 -10.43
N LYS A 73 24.98 -17.68 -11.77
CA LYS A 73 25.39 -18.86 -12.56
C LYS A 73 26.91 -19.12 -12.56
N SER A 74 27.72 -18.10 -12.30
CA SER A 74 29.18 -18.23 -12.24
C SER A 74 29.68 -18.75 -10.87
N ASN A 75 28.81 -18.80 -9.86
CA ASN A 75 29.11 -19.26 -8.50
C ASN A 75 28.70 -20.73 -8.26
N TYR A 76 28.46 -21.49 -9.34
CA TYR A 76 28.17 -22.93 -9.36
C TYR A 76 29.19 -23.61 -10.28
#